data_AF-E3MMC1-F1
#
_entry.id   AF-E3MMC1-F1
#
_cell.length_a   1.000
_cell.length_b   1.000
_cell.length_c   1.000
_cell.angle_alpha   90.00
_cell.angle_beta   90.00
_cell.angle_gamma   90.00
#
_symmetry.space_group_name_H-M   'P 1'
#
loop_
_entity.id
_entity.type
_entity.pdbx_description
1 polymer ?
#
loop_
_entity_poly.entity_id
_entity_poly.type
_entity_poly.pdbx_seq_one_letter_code
_entity_poly.pdbx_strand_id
1 'polypeptide(L)'
;MFRITSRFSISHSFTLSFVISLCLYLRMKIFLMKKKKRDRSTINSHLLSLFLLLDYFFFRYNNSKNDTTIVPRVIQSYFCFSPSLDSIFDALLSVLVHFMSCFNTHSIKNISSEIVLKMAKNYPSFIVDAFTTQSFAGNPAAVCLIPQKLKDEEYLKISSEFNLSETAFPVPIGPLDFKQCSQFSLRWFTPKTEVPLCGHATLATSHVLFNEIGNVNEEIKFDTQSGVLIVKRGDSGNVEMDFPEYDLTSMKFNDTPNPLHGILSELFQFEAPSFLLNVIKCAVPAEMSIESVVYSSKSKKLIIVVDPETTKFELESVKIDSSKMLELHDGSFVRGLAITFSPSNPSSQGFKDPSNEPYDYVCRYFAPWVGIDEDPATGSAQCVMGPFWSIMLGKHELYALQAFPGRGAQFRIRLRDDRVVLNGPSVTILRGEIALKHS
;
A
#
# COMPACT_ATOMS: atom_id res chain seq x y z
N MET A 1 40.39 -62.86 -27.92
CA MET A 1 41.59 -61.99 -27.90
C MET A 1 41.16 -60.59 -28.34
N PHE A 2 41.28 -59.64 -27.40
CA PHE A 2 41.19 -58.17 -27.46
C PHE A 2 40.27 -57.40 -28.45
N ARG A 3 39.32 -56.68 -27.81
CA ARG A 3 38.67 -55.43 -28.22
C ARG A 3 39.68 -54.34 -28.57
N ILE A 4 39.34 -53.49 -29.54
CA ILE A 4 39.46 -52.03 -29.43
C ILE A 4 38.22 -51.40 -30.07
N THR A 5 37.35 -50.81 -29.26
CA THR A 5 36.33 -49.84 -29.67
C THR A 5 36.78 -48.47 -29.18
N SER A 6 37.17 -47.57 -30.09
CA SER A 6 37.49 -46.19 -29.75
C SER A 6 36.20 -45.38 -29.63
N ARG A 7 35.73 -45.22 -28.38
CA ARG A 7 34.79 -44.15 -28.01
C ARG A 7 35.55 -42.82 -28.02
N PHE A 8 35.18 -41.89 -28.90
CA PHE A 8 35.42 -40.48 -28.64
C PHE A 8 34.36 -40.00 -27.63
N SER A 9 34.70 -40.02 -26.34
CA SER A 9 33.91 -39.33 -25.33
C SER A 9 34.33 -37.86 -25.30
N ILE A 10 33.44 -36.96 -25.72
CA ILE A 10 33.54 -35.55 -25.32
C ILE A 10 33.25 -35.53 -23.81
N SER A 11 34.25 -35.19 -23.00
CA SER A 11 34.13 -35.19 -21.55
C SER A 11 33.14 -34.11 -21.09
N HIS A 12 32.34 -34.40 -20.05
CA HIS A 12 31.43 -33.43 -19.40
C HIS A 12 32.12 -32.14 -18.94
N SER A 13 33.44 -32.17 -18.80
CA SER A 13 34.28 -31.00 -18.49
C SER A 13 34.29 -29.97 -19.63
N PHE A 14 34.22 -30.42 -20.89
CA PHE A 14 34.29 -29.53 -22.06
C PHE A 14 33.02 -28.69 -22.23
N THR A 15 31.84 -29.26 -21.96
CA THR A 15 30.55 -28.56 -22.04
C THR A 15 30.33 -27.58 -20.90
N LEU A 16 30.71 -27.93 -19.66
CA LEU A 16 30.59 -27.02 -18.51
C LEU A 16 31.59 -25.86 -18.59
N SER A 17 32.85 -26.13 -18.95
CA SER A 17 33.86 -25.09 -19.17
C SER A 17 33.47 -24.13 -20.30
N PHE A 18 32.82 -24.64 -21.35
CA PHE A 18 32.32 -23.84 -22.47
C PHE A 18 31.13 -22.95 -22.08
N VAL A 19 30.14 -23.47 -21.35
CA VAL A 19 28.99 -22.67 -20.87
C VAL A 19 29.47 -21.58 -19.90
N ILE A 20 30.40 -21.90 -19.00
CA ILE A 20 31.01 -20.92 -18.09
C ILE A 20 31.79 -19.86 -18.88
N SER A 21 32.57 -20.26 -19.88
CA SER A 21 33.32 -19.32 -20.74
C SER A 21 32.40 -18.43 -21.56
N LEU A 22 31.28 -18.95 -22.08
CA LEU A 22 30.29 -18.19 -22.84
C LEU A 22 29.55 -17.20 -21.93
N CYS A 23 29.15 -17.63 -20.74
CA CYS A 23 28.52 -16.77 -19.74
C CYS A 23 29.46 -15.65 -19.25
N LEU A 24 30.74 -15.96 -19.00
CA LEU A 24 31.76 -14.98 -18.62
C LEU A 24 32.06 -14.00 -19.76
N TYR A 25 32.13 -14.47 -21.00
CA TYR A 25 32.32 -13.64 -22.19
C TYR A 25 31.14 -12.67 -22.39
N LEU A 26 29.90 -13.17 -22.30
CA LEU A 26 28.68 -12.36 -22.40
C LEU A 26 28.60 -11.33 -21.27
N ARG A 27 28.91 -11.72 -20.02
CA ARG A 27 28.92 -10.83 -18.85
C ARG A 27 29.98 -9.73 -18.96
N MET A 28 31.19 -10.05 -19.40
CA MET A 28 32.28 -9.08 -19.62
C MET A 28 31.95 -8.12 -20.77
N LYS A 29 31.31 -8.60 -21.84
CA LYS A 29 30.90 -7.73 -22.96
C LYS A 29 29.71 -6.84 -22.62
N ILE A 30 28.72 -7.31 -21.87
CA ILE A 30 27.61 -6.47 -21.37
C ILE A 30 28.15 -5.34 -20.48
N PHE A 31 29.13 -5.64 -19.63
CA PHE A 31 29.83 -4.64 -18.82
C PHE A 31 30.55 -3.59 -19.69
N LEU A 32 31.24 -4.02 -20.76
CA LEU A 32 31.91 -3.12 -21.70
C LEU A 32 30.91 -2.31 -22.57
N MET A 33 29.74 -2.86 -22.89
CA MET A 33 28.67 -2.16 -23.62
C MET A 33 28.01 -1.07 -22.76
N LYS A 34 27.75 -1.36 -21.47
CA LYS A 34 27.21 -0.35 -20.53
C LYS A 34 28.18 0.81 -20.29
N LYS A 35 29.50 0.57 -20.36
CA LYS A 35 30.53 1.59 -20.08
C LYS A 35 30.81 2.56 -21.24
N LYS A 36 30.41 2.26 -22.49
CA LYS A 36 30.93 2.98 -23.68
C LYS A 36 29.93 3.71 -24.60
N LYS A 37 28.62 3.80 -24.31
CA LYS A 37 27.61 4.50 -25.16
C LYS A 37 27.89 4.34 -26.68
N ARG A 38 27.93 3.10 -27.18
CA ARG A 38 28.22 2.85 -28.61
C ARG A 38 26.95 2.64 -29.44
N ASP A 39 27.00 3.09 -30.68
CA ASP A 39 25.90 3.17 -31.64
C ASP A 39 25.43 1.78 -32.16
N ARG A 40 24.15 1.69 -32.57
CA ARG A 40 23.40 0.47 -32.95
C ARG A 40 24.07 -0.35 -34.05
N SER A 41 24.79 0.27 -34.98
CA SER A 41 25.48 -0.43 -36.08
C SER A 41 26.58 -1.37 -35.59
N THR A 42 27.24 -1.04 -34.48
CA THR A 42 28.31 -1.86 -33.89
C THR A 42 27.74 -3.04 -33.09
N ILE A 43 26.51 -2.89 -32.57
CA ILE A 43 25.79 -3.97 -31.87
C ILE A 43 25.37 -5.06 -32.88
N ASN A 44 24.90 -4.66 -34.07
CA ASN A 44 24.47 -5.59 -35.12
C ASN A 44 25.63 -6.42 -35.70
N SER A 45 26.83 -5.85 -35.90
CA SER A 45 27.98 -6.63 -36.39
C SER A 45 28.49 -7.63 -35.36
N HIS A 46 28.36 -7.33 -34.06
CA HIS A 46 28.75 -8.23 -32.98
C HIS A 46 27.72 -9.32 -32.68
N LEU A 47 26.41 -9.04 -32.84
CA LEU A 47 25.37 -10.06 -32.84
C LEU A 47 25.56 -11.02 -34.01
N LEU A 48 25.90 -10.52 -35.20
CA LEU A 48 26.25 -11.35 -36.35
C LEU A 48 27.48 -12.23 -36.08
N SER A 49 28.47 -11.72 -35.33
CA SER A 49 29.65 -12.49 -34.91
C SER A 49 29.28 -13.65 -33.97
N LEU A 50 28.36 -13.40 -33.04
CA LEU A 50 27.85 -14.42 -32.11
C LEU A 50 27.01 -15.46 -32.85
N PHE A 51 26.21 -15.02 -33.83
CA PHE A 51 25.41 -15.87 -34.70
C PHE A 51 26.30 -16.80 -35.54
N LEU A 52 27.36 -16.27 -36.16
CA LEU A 52 28.33 -17.06 -36.92
C LEU A 52 29.11 -18.05 -36.04
N LEU A 53 29.39 -17.69 -34.78
CA LEU A 53 30.05 -18.59 -33.83
C LEU A 53 29.12 -19.75 -33.42
N LEU A 54 27.85 -19.44 -33.16
CA LEU A 54 26.82 -20.44 -32.86
C LEU A 54 26.59 -21.34 -34.09
N ASP A 55 26.43 -20.79 -35.28
CA ASP A 55 26.26 -21.55 -36.54
C ASP A 55 27.47 -22.44 -36.85
N TYR A 56 28.71 -21.97 -36.68
CA TYR A 56 29.92 -22.78 -36.88
C TYR A 56 29.96 -23.99 -35.92
N PHE A 57 29.57 -23.78 -34.66
CA PHE A 57 29.54 -24.85 -33.67
C PHE A 57 28.35 -25.81 -33.86
N PHE A 58 27.17 -25.31 -34.25
CA PHE A 58 26.03 -26.15 -34.62
C PHE A 58 26.34 -26.99 -35.88
N PHE A 59 27.05 -26.43 -36.86
CA PHE A 59 27.53 -27.15 -38.04
C PHE A 59 28.55 -28.26 -37.67
N ARG A 60 29.48 -27.98 -36.75
CA ARG A 60 30.43 -28.98 -36.22
C ARG A 60 29.74 -30.07 -35.38
N TYR A 61 28.70 -29.73 -34.62
CA TYR A 61 27.92 -30.68 -33.82
C TYR A 61 27.03 -31.59 -34.69
N ASN A 62 26.37 -31.05 -35.72
CA ASN A 62 25.56 -31.84 -36.66
C ASN A 62 26.42 -32.77 -37.55
N ASN A 63 27.67 -32.41 -37.84
CA ASN A 63 28.59 -33.36 -38.51
C ASN A 63 29.04 -34.52 -37.60
N SER A 64 28.70 -34.50 -36.30
CA SER A 64 28.99 -35.56 -35.33
C SER A 64 27.81 -36.51 -35.08
N LYS A 65 26.59 -36.17 -35.52
CA LYS A 65 25.40 -37.03 -35.44
C LYS A 65 24.54 -36.77 -36.67
N ASN A 66 24.35 -37.80 -37.51
CA ASN A 66 23.58 -37.79 -38.78
C ASN A 66 22.10 -37.37 -38.63
N ASP A 67 21.80 -36.17 -38.14
CA ASP A 67 20.42 -35.70 -38.01
C ASP A 67 20.35 -34.18 -38.21
N THR A 68 20.00 -33.75 -39.43
CA THR A 68 20.20 -32.38 -39.92
C THR A 68 18.91 -31.56 -40.05
N THR A 69 17.78 -31.90 -39.41
CA THR A 69 16.49 -31.34 -39.84
C THR A 69 15.68 -30.47 -38.86
N ILE A 70 16.05 -30.33 -37.58
CA ILE A 70 15.11 -29.73 -36.60
C ILE A 70 15.40 -28.27 -36.21
N VAL A 71 16.65 -27.81 -36.21
CA VAL A 71 17.02 -26.57 -35.52
C VAL A 71 16.89 -25.26 -36.33
N PRO A 72 17.18 -25.21 -37.66
CA PRO A 72 17.20 -23.92 -38.38
C PRO A 72 15.84 -23.22 -38.47
N ARG A 73 14.72 -23.95 -38.43
CA ARG A 73 13.37 -23.37 -38.62
C ARG A 73 12.81 -22.67 -37.38
N VAL A 74 13.30 -23.00 -36.18
CA VAL A 74 12.81 -22.40 -34.92
C VAL A 74 13.49 -21.05 -34.64
N ILE A 75 14.75 -20.90 -35.02
CA ILE A 75 15.51 -19.66 -34.77
C ILE A 75 15.13 -18.58 -35.79
N GLN A 76 14.83 -18.97 -37.04
CA GLN A 76 14.49 -18.03 -38.10
C GLN A 76 13.08 -17.41 -37.97
N SER A 77 12.15 -18.07 -37.28
CA SER A 77 10.79 -17.55 -37.05
C SER A 77 10.69 -16.58 -35.87
N TYR A 78 11.54 -16.70 -34.85
CA TYR A 78 11.48 -15.86 -33.65
C TYR A 78 12.19 -14.50 -33.78
N PHE A 79 13.24 -14.41 -34.61
CA PHE A 79 14.02 -13.17 -34.76
C PHE A 79 13.48 -12.18 -35.80
N CYS A 80 12.43 -12.52 -36.55
CA CYS A 80 11.80 -11.62 -37.51
C CYS A 80 10.80 -10.63 -36.90
N PHE A 81 10.45 -10.76 -35.62
CA PHE A 81 9.45 -9.89 -34.96
C PHE A 81 9.82 -9.61 -33.50
N SER A 82 10.78 -8.73 -33.21
CA SER A 82 10.73 -8.03 -31.91
C SER A 82 11.58 -6.75 -31.83
N PRO A 83 11.09 -5.64 -31.24
CA PRO A 83 11.76 -4.33 -31.32
C PRO A 83 12.57 -3.94 -30.07
N SER A 84 12.68 -4.77 -29.01
CA SER A 84 13.35 -4.39 -27.75
C SER A 84 14.43 -5.39 -27.30
N LEU A 85 15.44 -4.89 -26.55
CA LEU A 85 16.55 -5.69 -26.03
C LEU A 85 16.12 -6.75 -25.00
N ASP A 86 15.03 -6.50 -24.26
CA ASP A 86 14.53 -7.40 -23.23
C ASP A 86 13.86 -8.65 -23.84
N SER A 87 13.17 -8.50 -24.97
CA SER A 87 12.54 -9.65 -25.65
C SER A 87 13.55 -10.59 -26.31
N ILE A 88 14.71 -10.06 -26.72
CA ILE A 88 15.86 -10.86 -27.18
C ILE A 88 16.44 -11.67 -26.01
N PHE A 89 16.48 -11.11 -24.81
CA PHE A 89 16.97 -11.81 -23.61
C PHE A 89 16.04 -12.97 -23.23
N ASP A 90 14.73 -12.75 -23.23
CA ASP A 90 13.74 -13.79 -22.94
C ASP A 90 13.75 -14.91 -23.99
N ALA A 91 13.93 -14.56 -25.27
CA ALA A 91 14.06 -15.53 -26.35
C ALA A 91 15.32 -16.39 -26.20
N LEU A 92 16.48 -15.78 -25.91
CA LEU A 92 17.73 -16.50 -25.67
C LEU A 92 17.65 -17.40 -24.42
N LEU A 93 16.97 -16.94 -23.37
CA LEU A 93 16.77 -17.71 -22.15
C LEU A 93 15.85 -18.91 -22.40
N SER A 94 14.78 -18.74 -23.17
CA SER A 94 13.86 -19.82 -23.56
C SER A 94 14.57 -20.91 -24.39
N VAL A 95 15.42 -20.51 -25.34
CA VAL A 95 16.25 -21.43 -26.13
C VAL A 95 17.23 -22.19 -25.24
N LEU A 96 17.88 -21.51 -24.28
CA LEU A 96 18.78 -22.13 -23.31
C LEU A 96 18.06 -23.13 -22.40
N VAL A 97 16.87 -22.78 -21.88
CA VAL A 97 16.06 -23.67 -21.04
C VAL A 97 15.61 -24.91 -21.82
N HIS A 98 15.15 -24.73 -23.06
CA HIS A 98 14.75 -25.83 -23.92
C HIS A 98 15.92 -26.75 -24.25
N PHE A 99 17.08 -26.19 -24.61
CA PHE A 99 18.31 -26.95 -24.87
C PHE A 99 18.78 -27.74 -23.63
N MET A 100 18.66 -27.15 -22.44
CA MET A 100 19.02 -27.80 -21.17
C MET A 100 18.02 -28.91 -20.79
N SER A 101 16.74 -28.78 -21.15
CA SER A 101 15.71 -29.81 -20.90
C SER A 101 15.94 -31.11 -21.67
N CYS A 102 16.67 -31.06 -22.79
CA CYS A 102 17.07 -32.24 -23.56
C CYS A 102 18.18 -33.07 -22.89
N PHE A 103 18.83 -32.56 -21.83
CA PHE A 103 19.86 -33.27 -21.09
C PHE A 103 19.27 -33.84 -19.78
N ASN A 104 19.00 -35.15 -19.77
CA ASN A 104 18.36 -35.82 -18.65
C ASN A 104 19.39 -36.16 -17.54
N THR A 105 19.75 -35.19 -16.69
CA THR A 105 20.61 -35.43 -15.51
C THR A 105 20.13 -34.69 -14.26
N HIS A 106 20.28 -35.32 -13.10
CA HIS A 106 19.83 -34.82 -11.79
C HIS A 106 20.39 -33.43 -11.41
N SER A 107 21.55 -33.06 -11.96
CA SER A 107 22.19 -31.75 -11.74
C SER A 107 21.41 -30.58 -12.37
N ILE A 108 20.68 -30.84 -13.46
CA ILE A 108 19.92 -29.82 -14.20
C ILE A 108 18.60 -29.46 -13.50
N LYS A 109 17.98 -30.38 -12.75
CA LYS A 109 16.82 -30.06 -11.91
C LYS A 109 17.16 -29.02 -10.84
N ASN A 110 18.35 -29.07 -10.24
CA ASN A 110 18.78 -28.06 -9.28
C ASN A 110 19.04 -26.71 -9.94
N ILE A 111 19.61 -26.71 -11.15
CA ILE A 111 19.80 -25.50 -11.95
C ILE A 111 18.44 -24.93 -12.40
N SER A 112 17.45 -25.75 -12.75
CA SER A 112 16.11 -25.26 -13.09
C SER A 112 15.40 -24.68 -11.88
N SER A 113 15.54 -25.27 -10.69
CA SER A 113 15.04 -24.71 -9.44
C SER A 113 15.69 -23.37 -9.12
N GLU A 114 17.02 -23.23 -9.29
CA GLU A 114 17.73 -21.96 -9.14
C GLU A 114 17.34 -20.92 -10.20
N ILE A 115 17.05 -21.35 -11.44
CA ILE A 115 16.59 -20.46 -12.51
C ILE A 115 15.15 -20.01 -12.24
N VAL A 116 14.25 -20.90 -11.79
CA VAL A 116 12.88 -20.56 -11.41
C VAL A 116 12.85 -19.66 -10.17
N LEU A 117 13.75 -19.87 -9.20
CA LEU A 117 13.97 -18.94 -8.09
C LEU A 117 14.51 -17.58 -8.57
N LYS A 118 15.32 -17.56 -9.65
CA LYS A 118 15.77 -16.33 -10.32
C LYS A 118 14.73 -15.66 -11.22
N MET A 119 13.57 -16.30 -11.47
CA MET A 119 12.43 -15.69 -12.18
C MET A 119 11.44 -14.98 -11.24
N ALA A 120 11.66 -15.06 -9.92
CA ALA A 120 10.92 -14.23 -8.99
C ALA A 120 11.34 -12.78 -9.16
N LYS A 121 10.39 -11.92 -9.52
CA LYS A 121 10.62 -10.48 -9.61
C LYS A 121 10.34 -9.89 -8.24
N ASN A 122 11.35 -9.20 -7.71
CA ASN A 122 11.26 -8.51 -6.44
C ASN A 122 10.74 -7.09 -6.66
N TYR A 123 9.82 -6.66 -5.82
CA TYR A 123 9.26 -5.31 -5.85
C TYR A 123 9.43 -4.63 -4.50
N PRO A 124 9.87 -3.36 -4.44
CA PRO A 124 9.98 -2.64 -3.19
C PRO A 124 8.66 -2.62 -2.42
N SER A 125 8.74 -2.95 -1.14
CA SER A 125 7.60 -2.96 -0.22
C SER A 125 7.98 -2.32 1.11
N PHE A 126 7.00 -1.65 1.71
CA PHE A 126 7.18 -0.86 2.92
C PHE A 126 6.07 -1.18 3.92
N ILE A 127 6.38 -1.10 5.20
CA ILE A 127 5.37 -0.96 6.26
C ILE A 127 5.55 0.43 6.85
N VAL A 128 4.49 1.22 6.84
CA VAL A 128 4.48 2.60 7.32
C VAL A 128 3.39 2.75 8.37
N ASP A 129 3.75 3.36 9.49
CA ASP A 129 2.80 3.84 10.48
C ASP A 129 2.38 5.27 10.12
N ALA A 130 1.11 5.44 9.74
CA ALA A 130 0.54 6.71 9.34
C ALA A 130 -0.05 7.46 10.55
N PHE A 131 -0.05 8.80 10.51
CA PHE A 131 -0.55 9.70 11.56
C PHE A 131 0.24 9.61 12.88
N THR A 132 1.57 9.45 12.79
CA THR A 132 2.45 9.38 13.96
C THR A 132 3.87 9.85 13.63
N THR A 133 4.56 10.38 14.64
CA THR A 133 6.01 10.65 14.64
C THR A 133 6.83 9.55 15.33
N GLN A 134 6.15 8.58 15.93
CA GLN A 134 6.74 7.49 16.71
C GLN A 134 6.48 6.15 16.02
N SER A 135 7.49 5.29 15.99
CA SER A 135 7.34 3.90 15.55
C SER A 135 6.34 3.14 16.41
N PHE A 136 5.57 2.25 15.79
CA PHE A 136 4.57 1.40 16.43
C PHE A 136 3.37 2.12 17.03
N ALA A 137 3.21 3.41 16.70
CA ALA A 137 2.00 4.19 16.92
C ALA A 137 1.26 4.37 15.57
N GLY A 138 0.22 5.19 15.51
CA GLY A 138 -0.52 5.46 14.28
C GLY A 138 -1.29 4.25 13.74
N ASN A 139 -1.61 4.27 12.44
CA ASN A 139 -2.26 3.16 11.75
C ASN A 139 -1.29 2.54 10.72
N PRO A 140 -0.96 1.24 10.86
CA PRO A 140 -0.01 0.58 9.98
C PRO A 140 -0.64 0.27 8.62
N ALA A 141 0.08 0.58 7.55
CA ALA A 141 -0.26 0.12 6.20
C ALA A 141 0.98 -0.44 5.49
N ALA A 142 0.77 -1.51 4.73
CA ALA A 142 1.76 -1.98 3.78
C ALA A 142 1.61 -1.20 2.46
N VAL A 143 2.73 -0.89 1.79
CA VAL A 143 2.74 -0.24 0.47
C VAL A 143 3.63 -1.06 -0.45
N CYS A 144 3.08 -1.57 -1.56
CA CYS A 144 3.80 -2.39 -2.53
C CYS A 144 3.94 -1.69 -3.88
N LEU A 145 5.17 -1.42 -4.31
CA LEU A 145 5.47 -0.70 -5.55
C LEU A 145 5.59 -1.66 -6.75
N ILE A 146 4.45 -2.17 -7.19
CA ILE A 146 4.34 -3.09 -8.33
C ILE A 146 3.85 -2.29 -9.54
N PRO A 147 4.68 -2.03 -10.58
CA PRO A 147 4.40 -1.07 -11.66
C PRO A 147 3.41 -1.60 -12.71
N GLN A 148 2.55 -2.55 -12.34
CA GLN A 148 1.63 -3.25 -13.23
C GLN A 148 0.38 -3.68 -12.44
N LYS A 149 -0.77 -3.69 -13.12
CA LYS A 149 -2.01 -4.21 -12.53
C LYS A 149 -1.91 -5.72 -12.34
N LEU A 150 -2.35 -6.20 -11.19
CA LEU A 150 -2.48 -7.62 -10.87
C LEU A 150 -3.94 -8.07 -10.98
N LYS A 151 -4.17 -9.38 -10.91
CA LYS A 151 -5.51 -9.91 -10.68
C LYS A 151 -5.92 -9.68 -9.22
N ASP A 152 -7.21 -9.53 -8.96
CA ASP A 152 -7.73 -9.27 -7.60
C ASP A 152 -7.31 -10.35 -6.59
N GLU A 153 -7.27 -11.61 -7.02
CA GLU A 153 -6.79 -12.73 -6.21
C GLU A 153 -5.32 -12.58 -5.77
N GLU A 154 -4.48 -11.95 -6.59
CA GLU A 154 -3.07 -11.71 -6.26
C GLU A 154 -2.92 -10.57 -5.25
N TYR A 155 -3.68 -9.48 -5.44
CA TYR A 155 -3.74 -8.40 -4.45
C TYR A 155 -4.18 -8.92 -3.07
N LEU A 156 -5.23 -9.76 -3.04
CA LEU A 156 -5.71 -10.39 -1.82
C LEU A 156 -4.64 -11.28 -1.17
N LYS A 157 -4.00 -12.17 -1.94
CA LYS A 157 -2.92 -13.03 -1.41
C LYS A 157 -1.79 -12.23 -0.78
N ILE A 158 -1.33 -11.16 -1.44
CA ILE A 158 -0.29 -10.27 -0.90
C ILE A 158 -0.77 -9.59 0.39
N SER A 159 -2.00 -9.10 0.40
CA SER A 159 -2.56 -8.37 1.54
C SER A 159 -2.79 -9.29 2.74
N SER A 160 -3.21 -10.53 2.51
CA SER A 160 -3.32 -11.56 3.54
C SER A 160 -1.96 -11.96 4.12
N GLU A 161 -0.89 -11.96 3.30
CA GLU A 161 0.47 -12.27 3.76
C GLU A 161 1.01 -11.18 4.71
N PHE A 162 0.79 -9.90 4.39
CA PHE A 162 1.14 -8.79 5.29
C PHE A 162 0.29 -8.80 6.57
N ASN A 163 -0.98 -9.18 6.46
CA ASN A 163 -1.92 -9.24 7.59
C ASN A 163 -1.99 -7.94 8.42
N LEU A 164 -1.92 -6.79 7.73
CA LEU A 164 -2.13 -5.45 8.31
C LEU A 164 -3.56 -4.96 8.03
N SER A 165 -3.93 -3.80 8.58
CA SER A 165 -5.22 -3.15 8.33
C SER A 165 -5.48 -3.06 6.82
N GLU A 166 -4.54 -2.45 6.09
CA GLU A 166 -4.60 -2.34 4.65
C GLU A 166 -3.21 -2.50 3.99
N THR A 167 -3.23 -3.05 2.78
CA THR A 167 -2.13 -3.01 1.83
C THR A 167 -2.52 -2.14 0.64
N ALA A 168 -1.66 -1.18 0.31
CA ALA A 168 -1.84 -0.22 -0.77
C ALA A 168 -0.96 -0.58 -1.97
N PHE A 169 -1.54 -0.43 -3.17
CA PHE A 169 -0.89 -0.75 -4.43
C PHE A 169 -0.97 0.44 -5.40
N PRO A 170 -0.02 1.40 -5.33
CA PRO A 170 0.10 2.44 -6.35
C PRO A 170 0.66 1.86 -7.66
N VAL A 171 -0.02 2.12 -8.77
CA VAL A 171 0.43 1.78 -10.12
C VAL A 171 0.58 3.07 -10.94
N PRO A 172 1.78 3.39 -11.46
CA PRO A 172 1.99 4.61 -12.24
C PRO A 172 1.04 4.69 -13.45
N ILE A 173 0.45 5.87 -13.66
CA ILE A 173 -0.31 6.23 -14.88
C ILE A 173 0.60 7.13 -15.71
N GLY A 174 1.10 6.60 -16.83
CA GLY A 174 2.10 7.28 -17.68
C GLY A 174 3.50 6.68 -17.48
N PRO A 175 4.54 7.48 -17.17
CA PRO A 175 5.89 6.94 -16.96
C PRO A 175 5.91 5.87 -15.85
N LEU A 176 6.53 4.72 -16.10
CA LEU A 176 6.65 3.62 -15.13
C LEU A 176 7.62 3.91 -13.97
N ASP A 177 8.21 5.11 -13.94
CA ASP A 177 9.14 5.54 -12.90
C ASP A 177 8.38 6.22 -11.76
N PHE A 178 8.31 5.55 -10.61
CA PHE A 178 7.70 6.07 -9.37
C PHE A 178 8.32 7.38 -8.89
N LYS A 179 9.53 7.76 -9.34
CA LYS A 179 10.17 9.02 -8.96
C LYS A 179 9.68 10.21 -9.76
N GLN A 180 9.26 10.00 -11.01
CA GLN A 180 8.87 11.06 -11.94
C GLN A 180 7.35 11.13 -12.15
N CYS A 181 6.66 10.01 -11.98
CA CYS A 181 5.22 9.92 -12.18
C CYS A 181 4.46 10.79 -11.16
N SER A 182 3.52 11.61 -11.63
CA SER A 182 2.70 12.49 -10.80
C SER A 182 1.26 11.98 -10.62
N GLN A 183 0.90 10.87 -11.29
CA GLN A 183 -0.44 10.30 -11.23
C GLN A 183 -0.38 8.77 -11.16
N PHE A 184 -1.09 8.17 -10.21
CA PHE A 184 -1.09 6.73 -9.99
C PHE A 184 -2.53 6.22 -9.88
N SER A 185 -2.81 5.02 -10.37
CA SER A 185 -3.96 4.26 -9.87
C SER A 185 -3.63 3.78 -8.47
N LEU A 186 -4.56 3.87 -7.53
CA LEU A 186 -4.36 3.41 -6.16
C LEU A 186 -5.53 2.52 -5.74
N ARG A 187 -5.19 1.31 -5.28
CA ARG A 187 -6.13 0.35 -4.71
C ARG A 187 -5.66 -0.06 -3.32
N TRP A 188 -6.61 -0.37 -2.45
CA TRP A 188 -6.35 -0.81 -1.08
C TRP A 188 -7.09 -2.09 -0.80
N PHE A 189 -6.42 -2.99 -0.10
CA PHE A 189 -6.98 -4.29 0.25
C PHE A 189 -6.73 -4.54 1.73
N THR A 190 -7.78 -4.93 2.44
CA THR A 190 -7.63 -5.67 3.70
C THR A 190 -7.18 -7.11 3.38
N PRO A 191 -6.88 -7.93 4.39
CA PRO A 191 -6.62 -9.35 4.17
C PRO A 191 -7.76 -10.13 3.49
N LYS A 192 -8.98 -9.56 3.39
CA LYS A 192 -10.19 -10.27 2.93
C LYS A 192 -10.87 -9.63 1.73
N THR A 193 -10.74 -8.32 1.51
CA THR A 193 -11.48 -7.60 0.46
C THR A 193 -10.78 -6.31 0.06
N GLU A 194 -11.06 -5.84 -1.16
CA GLU A 194 -10.75 -4.46 -1.56
C GLU A 194 -11.62 -3.46 -0.79
N VAL A 195 -11.05 -2.29 -0.48
CA VAL A 195 -11.73 -1.16 0.16
C VAL A 195 -11.77 0.01 -0.83
N PRO A 196 -12.93 0.66 -1.04
CA PRO A 196 -13.08 1.70 -2.06
C PRO A 196 -12.36 3.03 -1.73
N LEU A 197 -12.02 3.26 -0.46
CA LEU A 197 -11.31 4.45 0.02
C LEU A 197 -10.63 4.15 1.37
N CYS A 198 -9.34 4.47 1.49
CA CYS A 198 -8.62 4.37 2.77
C CYS A 198 -7.67 5.54 2.98
N GLY A 199 -7.92 6.36 4.01
CA GLY A 199 -7.16 7.58 4.29
C GLY A 199 -5.72 7.30 4.76
N HIS A 200 -5.53 6.49 5.80
CA HIS A 200 -4.21 6.26 6.37
C HIS A 200 -3.27 5.52 5.40
N ALA A 201 -3.79 4.57 4.61
CA ALA A 201 -3.00 3.87 3.59
C ALA A 201 -2.68 4.77 2.38
N THR A 202 -3.52 5.77 2.08
CA THR A 202 -3.17 6.86 1.15
C THR A 202 -2.03 7.71 1.69
N LEU A 203 -2.08 8.07 2.97
CA LEU A 203 -1.01 8.83 3.63
C LEU A 203 0.32 8.05 3.60
N ALA A 204 0.28 6.78 3.97
CA ALA A 204 1.43 5.87 3.93
C ALA A 204 2.01 5.76 2.50
N THR A 205 1.15 5.58 1.49
CA THR A 205 1.58 5.52 0.09
C THR A 205 2.27 6.82 -0.34
N SER A 206 1.70 7.95 0.04
CA SER A 206 2.24 9.28 -0.27
C SER A 206 3.60 9.50 0.41
N HIS A 207 3.73 9.10 1.68
CA HIS A 207 4.99 9.13 2.41
C HIS A 207 6.07 8.29 1.70
N VAL A 208 5.73 7.07 1.27
CA VAL A 208 6.67 6.22 0.50
C VAL A 208 7.09 6.92 -0.79
N LEU A 209 6.15 7.43 -1.57
CA LEU A 209 6.48 8.09 -2.85
C LEU A 209 7.36 9.33 -2.63
N PHE A 210 6.99 10.22 -1.71
CA PHE A 210 7.71 11.47 -1.50
C PHE A 210 9.05 11.30 -0.77
N ASN A 211 9.12 10.44 0.24
CA ASN A 211 10.26 10.39 1.17
C ASN A 211 11.16 9.16 0.97
N GLU A 212 10.60 8.00 0.62
CA GLU A 212 11.41 6.79 0.39
C GLU A 212 11.92 6.72 -1.04
N ILE A 213 11.04 6.98 -2.02
CA ILE A 213 11.39 6.98 -3.44
C ILE A 213 11.97 8.32 -3.88
N GLY A 214 11.64 9.40 -3.17
CA GLY A 214 12.09 10.75 -3.50
C GLY A 214 11.42 11.27 -4.77
N ASN A 215 10.12 11.01 -4.94
CA ASN A 215 9.32 11.51 -6.05
C ASN A 215 9.42 13.05 -6.13
N VAL A 216 9.73 13.57 -7.31
CA VAL A 216 10.13 14.98 -7.47
C VAL A 216 8.96 15.95 -7.58
N ASN A 217 7.73 15.46 -7.72
CA ASN A 217 6.56 16.30 -7.86
C ASN A 217 6.17 16.93 -6.51
N GLU A 218 5.59 18.12 -6.55
CA GLU A 218 5.00 18.77 -5.36
C GLU A 218 3.61 18.22 -5.03
N GLU A 219 2.90 17.74 -6.05
CA GLU A 219 1.56 17.18 -5.96
C GLU A 219 1.51 15.82 -6.66
N ILE A 220 0.83 14.85 -6.04
CA ILE A 220 0.54 13.54 -6.63
C ILE A 220 -0.98 13.33 -6.64
N LYS A 221 -1.49 12.77 -7.74
CA LYS A 221 -2.89 12.41 -7.90
C LYS A 221 -3.07 10.90 -7.87
N PHE A 222 -4.04 10.42 -7.12
CA PHE A 222 -4.43 9.01 -7.08
C PHE A 222 -5.79 8.83 -7.73
N ASP A 223 -5.85 8.03 -8.80
CA ASP A 223 -7.10 7.55 -9.39
C ASP A 223 -7.57 6.32 -8.60
N THR A 224 -8.70 6.47 -7.91
CA THR A 224 -9.26 5.49 -6.97
C THR A 224 -10.70 5.15 -7.34
N GLN A 225 -11.29 4.12 -6.73
CA GLN A 225 -12.72 3.81 -6.93
C GLN A 225 -13.64 4.92 -6.44
N SER A 226 -13.18 5.74 -5.48
CA SER A 226 -13.95 6.85 -4.89
C SER A 226 -13.64 8.19 -5.55
N GLY A 227 -13.02 8.19 -6.74
CA GLY A 227 -12.60 9.39 -7.46
C GLY A 227 -11.13 9.73 -7.23
N VAL A 228 -10.74 10.93 -7.66
CA VAL A 228 -9.34 11.39 -7.60
C VAL A 228 -9.04 11.95 -6.21
N LEU A 229 -8.03 11.40 -5.55
CA LEU A 229 -7.45 11.97 -4.34
C LEU A 229 -6.20 12.78 -4.70
N ILE A 230 -6.04 13.95 -4.10
CA ILE A 230 -4.90 14.83 -4.32
C ILE A 230 -4.11 14.90 -3.01
N VAL A 231 -2.82 14.63 -3.10
CA VAL A 231 -1.88 14.77 -1.98
C VAL A 231 -0.76 15.72 -2.36
N LYS A 232 -0.33 16.52 -1.39
CA LYS A 232 0.76 17.48 -1.56
C LYS A 232 1.88 17.18 -0.60
N ARG A 233 3.10 17.41 -1.06
CA ARG A 233 4.28 17.43 -0.20
C ARG A 233 4.16 18.62 0.74
N GLY A 234 4.10 18.36 2.04
CA GLY A 234 4.16 19.38 3.08
C GLY A 234 5.60 19.62 3.55
N ASP A 235 5.73 20.50 4.53
CA ASP A 235 7.01 20.82 5.16
C ASP A 235 7.58 19.62 5.94
N SER A 236 8.91 19.56 6.02
CA SER A 236 9.64 18.57 6.84
C SER A 236 9.28 17.10 6.57
N GLY A 237 8.86 16.78 5.33
CA GLY A 237 8.51 15.41 4.93
C GLY A 237 7.08 15.00 5.28
N ASN A 238 6.26 15.91 5.80
CA ASN A 238 4.84 15.68 5.99
C ASN A 238 4.09 15.63 4.65
N VAL A 239 2.88 15.07 4.70
CA VAL A 239 1.99 14.99 3.55
C VAL A 239 0.66 15.62 3.92
N GLU A 240 0.17 16.47 3.03
CA GLU A 240 -1.17 17.05 3.13
C GLU A 240 -2.13 16.26 2.24
N MET A 241 -3.22 15.80 2.83
CA MET A 241 -4.31 15.13 2.13
C MET A 241 -5.56 16.01 2.16
N ASP A 242 -6.14 16.22 1.00
CA ASP A 242 -7.31 17.07 0.84
C ASP A 242 -8.59 16.23 0.71
N PHE A 243 -9.47 16.31 1.71
CA PHE A 243 -10.75 15.60 1.75
C PHE A 243 -11.95 16.55 1.67
N PRO A 244 -13.09 16.10 1.13
CA PRO A 244 -14.34 16.86 1.26
C PRO A 244 -14.77 16.95 2.73
N GLU A 245 -15.37 18.07 3.10
CA GLU A 245 -16.08 18.19 4.37
C GLU A 245 -17.33 17.29 4.38
N TYR A 246 -17.59 16.62 5.52
CA TYR A 246 -18.83 15.89 5.72
C TYR A 246 -19.88 16.76 6.40
N ASP A 247 -21.15 16.45 6.12
CA ASP A 247 -22.29 17.10 6.73
C ASP A 247 -22.29 16.90 8.26
N LEU A 248 -22.62 17.98 8.97
CA LEU A 248 -22.97 17.94 10.37
C LEU A 248 -24.49 18.01 10.50
N THR A 249 -25.09 16.96 11.03
CA THR A 249 -26.51 16.93 11.36
C THR A 249 -26.64 16.77 12.86
N SER A 250 -27.31 17.74 13.50
CA SER A 250 -27.60 17.60 14.92
C SER A 250 -28.84 16.75 15.14
N MET A 251 -28.79 15.87 16.14
CA MET A 251 -29.88 14.97 16.48
C MET A 251 -30.46 15.39 17.83
N LYS A 252 -31.80 15.43 17.92
CA LYS A 252 -32.44 15.54 19.23
C LYS A 252 -32.36 14.20 19.92
N PHE A 253 -31.75 14.19 21.10
CA PHE A 253 -31.52 12.98 21.88
C PHE A 253 -31.92 13.24 23.32
N ASN A 254 -32.92 12.54 23.85
CA ASN A 254 -33.34 12.52 25.27
C ASN A 254 -33.06 13.82 26.07
N ASP A 255 -33.75 14.92 25.74
CA ASP A 255 -33.63 16.24 26.40
C ASP A 255 -32.20 16.82 26.48
N THR A 256 -31.24 16.20 25.78
CA THR A 256 -29.83 16.58 25.78
C THR A 256 -29.70 17.86 24.94
N PRO A 257 -28.92 18.87 25.38
CA PRO A 257 -28.73 20.09 24.61
C PRO A 257 -28.20 19.77 23.21
N ASN A 258 -28.77 20.43 22.20
CA ASN A 258 -28.20 20.40 20.86
C ASN A 258 -26.99 21.36 20.83
N PRO A 259 -25.75 20.86 20.65
CA PRO A 259 -24.55 21.68 20.71
C PRO A 259 -24.44 22.65 19.51
N LEU A 260 -25.18 22.37 18.44
CA LEU A 260 -25.24 23.16 17.21
C LEU A 260 -26.52 24.00 17.13
N HIS A 261 -27.27 24.14 18.24
CA HIS A 261 -28.47 24.95 18.30
C HIS A 261 -28.15 26.43 18.00
N GLY A 262 -28.87 27.04 17.06
CA GLY A 262 -28.62 28.41 16.59
C GLY A 262 -27.48 28.56 15.57
N ILE A 263 -26.67 27.53 15.36
CA ILE A 263 -25.56 27.49 14.37
C ILE A 263 -26.00 26.77 13.10
N LEU A 264 -26.64 25.62 13.24
CA LEU A 264 -27.29 24.92 12.15
C LEU A 264 -28.78 25.30 12.11
N SER A 265 -29.35 25.45 10.90
CA SER A 265 -30.77 25.75 10.77
C SER A 265 -31.62 24.67 11.45
N GLU A 266 -32.68 25.07 12.15
CA GLU A 266 -33.61 24.16 12.87
C GLU A 266 -34.17 23.04 11.98
N LEU A 267 -34.13 23.21 10.65
CA LEU A 267 -34.56 22.24 9.63
C LEU A 267 -33.73 20.95 9.55
N PHE A 268 -32.54 20.90 10.16
CA PHE A 268 -31.67 19.70 10.14
C PHE A 268 -31.75 18.86 11.42
N GLN A 269 -32.70 19.11 12.31
CA GLN A 269 -32.87 18.32 13.52
C GLN A 269 -33.90 17.23 13.30
N PHE A 270 -33.52 15.98 13.53
CA PHE A 270 -34.46 14.86 13.57
C PHE A 270 -34.36 14.11 14.90
N GLU A 271 -35.45 13.44 15.26
CA GLU A 271 -35.54 12.64 16.50
C GLU A 271 -34.68 11.37 16.39
N ALA A 272 -33.88 11.12 17.43
CA ALA A 272 -33.05 9.94 17.49
C ALA A 272 -33.88 8.65 17.45
N PRO A 273 -33.54 7.67 16.60
CA PRO A 273 -34.13 6.35 16.67
C PRO A 273 -33.93 5.73 18.06
N SER A 274 -34.95 5.06 18.59
CA SER A 274 -34.94 4.52 19.95
C SER A 274 -33.80 3.52 20.22
N PHE A 275 -33.36 2.77 19.19
CA PHE A 275 -32.25 1.83 19.32
C PHE A 275 -30.91 2.53 19.62
N LEU A 276 -30.76 3.80 19.22
CA LEU A 276 -29.48 4.51 19.26
C LEU A 276 -28.99 4.69 20.70
N LEU A 277 -29.91 4.92 21.65
CA LEU A 277 -29.57 4.99 23.07
C LEU A 277 -28.94 3.68 23.56
N ASN A 278 -29.46 2.54 23.12
CA ASN A 278 -28.91 1.25 23.52
C ASN A 278 -27.54 1.01 22.89
N VAL A 279 -27.33 1.45 21.64
CA VAL A 279 -26.02 1.41 20.99
C VAL A 279 -25.00 2.28 21.73
N ILE A 280 -25.39 3.49 22.14
CA ILE A 280 -24.53 4.40 22.91
C ILE A 280 -24.16 3.79 24.26
N LYS A 281 -25.11 3.16 24.96
CA LYS A 281 -24.84 2.45 26.23
C LYS A 281 -23.89 1.27 26.09
N CYS A 282 -23.76 0.69 24.90
CA CYS A 282 -22.75 -0.32 24.63
C CYS A 282 -21.34 0.27 24.46
N ALA A 283 -21.21 1.59 24.23
CA ALA A 283 -19.94 2.25 23.95
C ALA A 283 -19.46 3.13 25.10
N VAL A 284 -20.37 3.86 25.76
CA VAL A 284 -20.06 4.85 26.79
C VAL A 284 -20.36 4.24 28.16
N PRO A 285 -19.36 4.14 29.07
CA PRO A 285 -19.57 3.66 30.43
C PRO A 285 -20.56 4.54 31.20
N ALA A 286 -21.28 3.96 32.17
CA ALA A 286 -22.30 4.68 32.93
C ALA A 286 -21.73 5.83 33.78
N GLU A 287 -20.44 5.75 34.10
CA GLU A 287 -19.69 6.75 34.86
C GLU A 287 -19.30 7.97 34.01
N MET A 288 -19.37 7.87 32.69
CA MET A 288 -19.00 8.93 31.76
C MET A 288 -20.25 9.69 31.31
N SER A 289 -20.34 10.96 31.69
CA SER A 289 -21.47 11.81 31.31
C SER A 289 -21.42 12.16 29.83
N ILE A 290 -22.57 12.02 29.15
CA ILE A 290 -22.74 12.43 27.76
C ILE A 290 -23.27 13.87 27.76
N GLU A 291 -22.53 14.78 27.12
CA GLU A 291 -22.94 16.17 27.00
C GLU A 291 -23.79 16.42 25.76
N SER A 292 -23.47 15.73 24.65
CA SER A 292 -24.24 15.87 23.41
C SER A 292 -23.96 14.72 22.43
N VAL A 293 -24.83 14.61 21.42
CA VAL A 293 -24.72 13.62 20.34
C VAL A 293 -24.91 14.32 19.00
N VAL A 294 -23.98 14.12 18.07
CA VAL A 294 -24.00 14.66 16.71
C VAL A 294 -23.92 13.51 15.71
N TYR A 295 -24.51 13.66 14.53
CA TYR A 295 -24.55 12.62 13.52
C TYR A 295 -24.23 13.16 12.12
N SER A 296 -23.39 12.47 11.37
CA SER A 296 -23.19 12.74 9.95
C SER A 296 -23.99 11.73 9.15
N SER A 297 -25.00 12.20 8.42
CA SER A 297 -25.93 11.33 7.69
C SER A 297 -25.28 10.73 6.45
N LYS A 298 -24.45 11.50 5.76
CA LYS A 298 -23.72 11.05 4.56
C LYS A 298 -22.70 9.97 4.90
N SER A 299 -21.99 10.13 6.01
CA SER A 299 -20.94 9.20 6.43
C SER A 299 -21.41 8.13 7.42
N LYS A 300 -22.65 8.24 7.92
CA LYS A 300 -23.27 7.36 8.92
C LYS A 300 -22.44 7.24 10.21
N LYS A 301 -21.82 8.35 10.62
CA LYS A 301 -20.97 8.41 11.81
C LYS A 301 -21.69 9.10 12.95
N LEU A 302 -21.64 8.49 14.13
CA LEU A 302 -22.17 9.05 15.37
C LEU A 302 -21.03 9.65 16.18
N ILE A 303 -21.15 10.90 16.62
CA ILE A 303 -20.17 11.60 17.45
C ILE A 303 -20.80 11.82 18.82
N ILE A 304 -20.24 11.20 19.84
CA ILE A 304 -20.73 11.26 21.22
C ILE A 304 -19.75 12.14 22.00
N VAL A 305 -20.22 13.30 22.42
CA VAL A 305 -19.44 14.25 23.20
C VAL A 305 -19.62 13.94 24.67
N VAL A 306 -18.52 13.78 25.39
CA VAL A 306 -18.50 13.39 26.80
C VAL A 306 -17.81 14.45 27.66
N ASP A 307 -17.86 14.25 28.98
CA ASP A 307 -17.31 15.14 29.99
C ASP A 307 -15.86 15.58 29.68
N PRO A 308 -15.58 16.91 29.59
CA PRO A 308 -14.25 17.43 29.32
C PRO A 308 -13.25 17.20 30.45
N GLU A 309 -13.67 16.78 31.65
CA GLU A 309 -12.80 16.38 32.75
C GLU A 309 -12.28 14.94 32.63
N THR A 310 -12.78 14.16 31.68
CA THR A 310 -12.32 12.78 31.41
C THR A 310 -10.80 12.72 31.25
N THR A 311 -10.12 11.86 32.01
CA THR A 311 -8.67 11.65 31.93
C THR A 311 -8.29 10.68 30.81
N LYS A 312 -7.01 10.69 30.40
CA LYS A 312 -6.49 9.71 29.44
C LYS A 312 -6.69 8.27 29.89
N PHE A 313 -6.51 8.00 31.17
CA PHE A 313 -6.71 6.66 31.74
C PHE A 313 -8.16 6.19 31.62
N GLU A 314 -9.12 7.06 31.95
CA GLU A 314 -10.55 6.75 31.82
C GLU A 314 -10.95 6.52 30.36
N LEU A 315 -10.50 7.40 29.45
CA LEU A 315 -10.78 7.25 28.02
C LEU A 315 -10.21 5.95 27.45
N GLU A 316 -8.96 5.60 27.75
CA GLU A 316 -8.33 4.36 27.27
C GLU A 316 -8.93 3.09 27.93
N SER A 317 -9.54 3.23 29.10
CA SER A 317 -10.21 2.14 29.81
C SER A 317 -11.58 1.80 29.25
N VAL A 318 -12.17 2.65 28.39
CA VAL A 318 -13.46 2.36 27.75
C VAL A 318 -13.39 1.04 26.98
N LYS A 319 -14.35 0.15 27.26
CA LYS A 319 -14.58 -1.11 26.55
C LYS A 319 -15.96 -1.08 25.94
N ILE A 320 -16.05 -1.52 24.69
CA ILE A 320 -17.33 -1.58 23.97
C ILE A 320 -17.87 -3.01 23.96
N ASP A 321 -19.20 -3.15 23.90
CA ASP A 321 -19.86 -4.42 23.59
C ASP A 321 -20.24 -4.47 22.10
N SER A 322 -19.25 -4.76 21.25
CA SER A 322 -19.44 -4.86 19.79
C SER A 322 -20.51 -5.88 19.40
N SER A 323 -20.56 -7.01 20.09
CA SER A 323 -21.55 -8.07 19.81
C SER A 323 -22.95 -7.52 20.01
N LYS A 324 -23.19 -6.80 21.11
CA LYS A 324 -24.50 -6.20 21.37
C LYS A 324 -24.83 -5.07 20.41
N MET A 325 -23.85 -4.26 20.00
CA MET A 325 -24.06 -3.22 18.99
C MET A 325 -24.55 -3.80 17.65
N LEU A 326 -23.96 -4.93 17.22
CA LEU A 326 -24.35 -5.64 16.00
C LEU A 326 -25.72 -6.31 16.10
N GLU A 327 -26.12 -6.77 17.30
CA GLU A 327 -27.49 -7.25 17.55
C GLU A 327 -28.54 -6.13 17.49
N LEU A 328 -28.20 -4.94 18.00
CA LEU A 328 -29.11 -3.81 18.10
C LEU A 328 -29.37 -3.13 16.76
N HIS A 329 -28.43 -3.21 15.81
CA HIS A 329 -28.50 -2.50 14.56
C HIS A 329 -27.57 -3.11 13.48
N ASP A 330 -28.01 -3.14 12.23
CA ASP A 330 -27.37 -3.86 11.12
C ASP A 330 -26.29 -3.06 10.35
N GLY A 331 -26.07 -1.80 10.71
CA GLY A 331 -25.12 -0.91 10.04
C GLY A 331 -25.74 0.01 8.98
N SER A 332 -27.06 -0.10 8.73
CA SER A 332 -27.77 0.72 7.76
C SER A 332 -27.88 2.20 8.15
N PHE A 333 -28.01 2.54 9.44
CA PHE A 333 -28.04 3.90 9.99
C PHE A 333 -26.71 4.39 10.60
N VAL A 334 -26.07 3.63 11.49
CA VAL A 334 -24.73 3.92 12.04
C VAL A 334 -23.72 2.90 11.51
N ARG A 335 -22.61 3.37 10.91
CA ARG A 335 -21.48 2.54 10.47
C ARG A 335 -20.24 2.67 11.34
N GLY A 336 -20.18 3.68 12.20
CA GLY A 336 -19.15 3.86 13.21
C GLY A 336 -19.53 4.97 14.17
N LEU A 337 -18.89 4.98 15.34
CA LEU A 337 -19.11 5.97 16.38
C LEU A 337 -17.79 6.45 16.97
N ALA A 338 -17.75 7.72 17.35
CA ALA A 338 -16.65 8.33 18.06
C ALA A 338 -17.11 8.72 19.47
N ILE A 339 -16.27 8.47 20.47
CA ILE A 339 -16.36 9.14 21.78
C ILE A 339 -15.34 10.26 21.74
N THR A 340 -15.72 11.50 22.00
CA THR A 340 -14.83 12.67 21.85
C THR A 340 -15.11 13.76 22.86
N PHE A 341 -14.10 14.57 23.17
CA PHE A 341 -14.23 15.77 24.00
C PHE A 341 -13.04 16.70 23.79
N SER A 342 -13.20 17.97 24.18
CA SER A 342 -12.12 18.95 24.31
C SER A 342 -11.71 18.97 25.78
N PRO A 343 -10.52 18.47 26.17
CA PRO A 343 -10.14 18.40 27.57
C PRO A 343 -10.03 19.81 28.19
N SER A 344 -10.56 20.01 29.40
CA SER A 344 -10.46 21.31 30.10
C SER A 344 -9.02 21.70 30.42
N ASN A 345 -8.20 20.69 30.78
CA ASN A 345 -6.80 20.84 31.13
C ASN A 345 -5.97 19.72 30.47
N PRO A 346 -5.72 19.79 29.14
CA PRO A 346 -5.15 18.68 28.37
C PRO A 346 -3.85 18.12 28.96
N SER A 347 -2.96 18.99 29.44
CA SER A 347 -1.67 18.55 29.99
C SER A 347 -1.78 17.75 31.29
N SER A 348 -2.62 18.17 32.25
CA SER A 348 -2.80 17.43 33.51
C SER A 348 -3.64 16.17 33.34
N GLN A 349 -4.51 16.14 32.32
CA GLN A 349 -5.32 14.97 31.96
C GLN A 349 -4.56 13.94 31.11
N GLY A 350 -3.33 14.25 30.67
CA GLY A 350 -2.47 13.34 29.91
C GLY A 350 -2.59 13.44 28.38
N PHE A 351 -3.28 14.46 27.87
CA PHE A 351 -3.51 14.72 26.45
C PHE A 351 -2.54 15.77 25.90
N LYS A 352 -1.28 15.33 25.80
CA LYS A 352 -0.20 16.07 25.15
C LYS A 352 0.66 15.13 24.33
N ASP A 353 1.31 15.67 23.31
CA ASP A 353 2.25 14.90 22.50
C ASP A 353 3.64 14.78 23.18
N PRO A 354 4.59 14.02 22.60
CA PRO A 354 5.93 13.88 23.17
C PRO A 354 6.72 15.19 23.32
N SER A 355 6.35 16.24 22.58
CA SER A 355 6.93 17.58 22.68
C SER A 355 6.24 18.45 23.74
N ASN A 356 5.24 17.90 24.45
CA ASN A 356 4.35 18.57 25.40
C ASN A 356 3.37 19.56 24.77
N GLU A 357 3.10 19.48 23.46
CA GLU A 357 2.02 20.26 22.87
C GLU A 357 0.67 19.65 23.23
N PRO A 358 -0.28 20.43 23.80
CA PRO A 358 -1.61 19.95 24.13
C PRO A 358 -2.45 19.72 22.86
N TYR A 359 -3.33 18.71 22.90
CA TYR A 359 -4.34 18.53 21.85
C TYR A 359 -5.56 19.41 22.13
N ASP A 360 -6.16 19.94 21.06
CA ASP A 360 -7.41 20.71 21.09
C ASP A 360 -8.60 19.83 21.43
N TYR A 361 -8.64 18.62 20.88
CA TYR A 361 -9.64 17.62 21.22
C TYR A 361 -9.08 16.20 21.10
N VAL A 362 -9.77 15.27 21.73
CA VAL A 362 -9.40 13.87 21.74
C VAL A 362 -10.59 13.00 21.39
N CYS A 363 -10.34 11.83 20.82
CA CYS A 363 -11.38 10.88 20.48
C CYS A 363 -10.92 9.42 20.55
N ARG A 364 -11.86 8.49 20.61
CA ARG A 364 -11.71 7.09 20.20
C ARG A 364 -12.73 6.78 19.13
N TYR A 365 -12.42 5.85 18.22
CA TYR A 365 -13.30 5.53 17.09
C TYR A 365 -13.55 4.03 16.96
N PHE A 366 -14.83 3.67 16.95
CA PHE A 366 -15.30 2.29 16.96
C PHE A 366 -16.17 2.01 15.74
N ALA A 367 -15.97 0.87 15.08
CA ALA A 367 -16.64 0.59 13.81
C ALA A 367 -17.01 -0.89 13.61
N PRO A 368 -17.68 -1.55 14.57
CA PRO A 368 -17.94 -2.99 14.51
C PRO A 368 -18.71 -3.41 13.25
N TRP A 369 -19.57 -2.53 12.71
CA TRP A 369 -20.33 -2.77 11.46
C TRP A 369 -19.47 -2.86 10.19
N VAL A 370 -18.20 -2.48 10.25
CA VAL A 370 -17.23 -2.71 9.15
C VAL A 370 -16.22 -3.81 9.49
N GLY A 371 -16.47 -4.57 10.56
CA GLY A 371 -15.65 -5.73 10.95
C GLY A 371 -14.43 -5.39 11.81
N ILE A 372 -14.35 -4.18 12.35
CA ILE A 372 -13.26 -3.72 13.23
C ILE A 372 -13.88 -3.11 14.48
N ASP A 373 -13.56 -3.66 15.66
CA ASP A 373 -14.09 -3.13 16.92
C ASP A 373 -13.66 -1.68 17.15
N GLU A 374 -12.35 -1.42 17.04
CA GLU A 374 -11.75 -0.10 17.21
C GLU A 374 -10.65 0.13 16.18
N ASP A 375 -10.64 1.31 15.55
CA ASP A 375 -9.64 1.71 14.57
C ASP A 375 -8.59 2.63 15.24
N PRO A 376 -7.27 2.39 15.09
CA PRO A 376 -6.25 3.22 15.71
C PRO A 376 -6.11 4.63 15.11
N ALA A 377 -6.45 4.82 13.83
CA ALA A 377 -6.44 6.15 13.20
C ALA A 377 -7.46 6.25 12.07
N THR A 378 -8.44 7.14 12.22
CA THR A 378 -9.58 7.24 11.30
C THR A 378 -9.71 8.63 10.70
N GLY A 379 -8.98 8.90 9.61
CA GLY A 379 -9.05 10.20 8.92
C GLY A 379 -10.49 10.58 8.49
N SER A 380 -11.30 9.62 8.05
CA SER A 380 -12.69 9.91 7.64
C SER A 380 -13.61 10.33 8.80
N ALA A 381 -13.24 10.01 10.04
CA ALA A 381 -13.94 10.50 11.23
C ALA A 381 -13.53 11.94 11.54
N GLN A 382 -12.28 12.31 11.27
CA GLN A 382 -11.79 13.68 11.41
C GLN A 382 -12.42 14.64 10.39
N CYS A 383 -12.85 14.16 9.23
CA CYS A 383 -13.67 14.93 8.29
C CYS A 383 -15.08 15.30 8.83
N VAL A 384 -15.50 14.71 9.96
CA VAL A 384 -16.73 15.07 10.70
C VAL A 384 -16.35 15.86 11.96
N MET A 385 -15.42 15.33 12.77
CA MET A 385 -15.04 15.94 14.04
C MET A 385 -14.28 17.27 13.88
N GLY A 386 -13.48 17.43 12.83
CA GLY A 386 -12.74 18.67 12.55
C GLY A 386 -13.67 19.88 12.39
N PRO A 387 -14.65 19.85 11.46
CA PRO A 387 -15.69 20.87 11.35
C PRO A 387 -16.44 21.11 12.66
N PHE A 388 -16.85 20.04 13.34
CA PHE A 388 -17.57 20.14 14.61
C PHE A 388 -16.75 20.89 15.68
N TRP A 389 -15.54 20.43 15.97
CA TRP A 389 -14.68 21.05 16.98
C TRP A 389 -14.17 22.43 16.57
N SER A 390 -14.04 22.70 15.27
CA SER A 390 -13.71 24.04 14.77
C SER A 390 -14.77 25.06 15.16
N ILE A 391 -16.05 24.71 14.97
CA ILE A 391 -17.19 25.52 15.37
C ILE A 391 -17.20 25.69 16.89
N MET A 392 -17.08 24.59 17.64
CA MET A 392 -17.16 24.62 19.10
C MET A 392 -16.02 25.40 19.77
N LEU A 393 -14.81 25.35 19.19
CA LEU A 393 -13.61 25.99 19.74
C LEU A 393 -13.30 27.35 19.10
N GLY A 394 -13.98 27.73 18.01
CA GLY A 394 -13.70 28.94 17.24
C GLY A 394 -12.32 28.94 16.58
N LYS A 395 -11.84 27.77 16.13
CA LYS A 395 -10.49 27.57 15.55
C LYS A 395 -10.55 26.99 14.14
N HIS A 396 -9.76 27.53 13.21
CA HIS A 396 -9.65 26.98 11.84
C HIS A 396 -8.56 25.91 11.66
N GLU A 397 -7.60 25.89 12.56
CA GLU A 397 -6.58 24.85 12.66
C GLU A 397 -6.73 24.15 14.02
N LEU A 398 -6.75 22.82 13.98
CA LEU A 398 -6.94 21.97 15.15
C LEU A 398 -5.85 20.91 15.20
N TYR A 399 -5.48 20.54 16.42
CA TYR A 399 -4.59 19.42 16.71
C TYR A 399 -5.31 18.37 17.55
N ALA A 400 -5.51 17.18 16.99
CA ALA A 400 -6.33 16.14 17.60
C ALA A 400 -5.55 14.86 17.89
N LEU A 401 -5.97 14.15 18.93
CA LEU A 401 -5.51 12.80 19.27
C LEU A 401 -6.66 11.79 19.11
N GLN A 402 -6.44 10.76 18.31
CA GLN A 402 -7.21 9.52 18.41
C GLN A 402 -6.52 8.58 19.40
N ALA A 403 -7.07 8.44 20.59
CA ALA A 403 -6.48 7.78 21.75
C ALA A 403 -6.74 6.26 21.77
N PHE A 404 -6.20 5.55 20.79
CA PHE A 404 -6.22 4.08 20.81
C PHE A 404 -5.20 3.56 21.85
N PRO A 405 -5.61 2.67 22.80
CA PRO A 405 -4.72 2.18 23.85
C PRO A 405 -3.40 1.61 23.32
N GLY A 406 -2.28 2.23 23.71
CA GLY A 406 -0.93 1.78 23.35
C GLY A 406 -0.48 2.04 21.90
N ARG A 407 -1.31 2.70 21.06
CA ARG A 407 -0.94 3.05 19.67
C ARG A 407 -1.25 4.51 19.37
N GLY A 408 -2.52 4.81 19.13
CA GLY A 408 -3.09 6.14 18.91
C GLY A 408 -2.53 6.90 17.71
N ALA A 409 -3.17 7.99 17.33
CA ALA A 409 -2.79 8.77 16.16
C ALA A 409 -3.02 10.27 16.34
N GLN A 410 -2.18 11.06 15.67
CA GLN A 410 -2.18 12.52 15.74
C GLN A 410 -2.63 13.11 14.41
N PHE A 411 -3.52 14.10 14.47
CA PHE A 411 -4.06 14.77 13.30
C PHE A 411 -3.91 16.27 13.42
N ARG A 412 -3.24 16.89 12.45
CA ARG A 412 -3.36 18.33 12.21
C ARG A 412 -4.46 18.53 11.18
N ILE A 413 -5.45 19.34 11.52
CA ILE A 413 -6.65 19.52 10.74
C ILE A 413 -6.76 21.01 10.42
N ARG A 414 -6.83 21.33 9.14
CA ARG A 414 -7.09 22.69 8.67
C ARG A 414 -8.37 22.69 7.86
N LEU A 415 -9.30 23.57 8.22
CA LEU A 415 -10.50 23.80 7.42
C LEU A 415 -10.21 24.84 6.34
N ARG A 416 -10.66 24.54 5.12
CA ARG A 416 -10.55 25.45 3.98
C ARG A 416 -11.82 25.37 3.15
N ASP A 417 -12.63 26.42 3.22
CA ASP A 417 -13.91 26.50 2.52
C ASP A 417 -14.81 25.29 2.85
N ASP A 418 -15.07 24.40 1.90
CA ASP A 418 -15.86 23.16 2.03
C ASP A 418 -14.98 21.89 2.14
N ARG A 419 -13.72 22.06 2.53
CA ARG A 419 -12.70 21.00 2.55
C ARG A 419 -11.97 20.91 3.88
N VAL A 420 -11.60 19.67 4.21
CA VAL A 420 -10.83 19.32 5.39
C VAL A 420 -9.46 18.83 4.93
N VAL A 421 -8.43 19.62 5.20
CA VAL A 421 -7.05 19.23 4.97
C VAL A 421 -6.54 18.50 6.20
N LEU A 422 -6.22 17.22 6.01
CA LEU A 422 -5.58 16.40 7.04
C LEU A 422 -4.08 16.34 6.77
N ASN A 423 -3.31 16.77 7.75
CA ASN A 423 -1.86 16.61 7.77
C ASN A 423 -1.51 15.63 8.91
N GLY A 424 -0.74 14.60 8.55
CA GLY A 424 -0.29 13.60 9.48
C GLY A 424 1.16 13.23 9.19
N PRO A 425 2.04 13.19 10.20
CA PRO A 425 3.36 12.60 10.04
C PRO A 425 3.21 11.09 9.79
N SER A 426 4.21 10.50 9.15
CA SER A 426 4.28 9.04 8.93
C SER A 426 5.70 8.56 9.18
N VAL A 427 5.84 7.32 9.65
CA VAL A 427 7.13 6.69 9.93
C VAL A 427 7.22 5.36 9.20
N THR A 428 8.22 5.21 8.32
CA THR A 428 8.55 3.91 7.71
C THR A 428 9.19 2.97 8.73
N ILE A 429 8.49 1.88 9.05
CA ILE A 429 8.89 0.85 10.03
C ILE A 429 9.75 -0.23 9.38
N LEU A 430 9.36 -0.66 8.18
CA LEU A 430 10.04 -1.72 7.45
C LEU A 430 10.25 -1.33 5.99
N ARG A 431 11.43 -1.66 5.48
CA ARG A 431 11.80 -1.58 4.06
C ARG A 431 12.22 -2.97 3.60
N GLY A 432 11.66 -3.45 2.51
CA GLY A 432 11.98 -4.75 1.97
C GLY A 432 11.53 -4.91 0.54
N GLU A 433 11.46 -6.15 0.08
CA GLU A 433 10.97 -6.48 -1.24
C GLU A 433 9.99 -7.66 -1.15
N ILE A 434 8.88 -7.59 -1.89
CA ILE A 434 8.01 -8.74 -2.10
C ILE A 434 8.43 -9.50 -3.36
N ALA A 435 8.64 -10.81 -3.22
CA ALA A 435 9.01 -11.69 -4.32
C ALA A 435 7.75 -12.29 -4.95
N LEU A 436 7.50 -11.96 -6.22
CA LEU A 436 6.38 -12.53 -6.99
C LEU A 436 6.91 -13.47 -8.07
N LYS A 437 6.39 -14.69 -8.10
CA LYS A 437 6.65 -15.63 -9.21
C LYS A 437 5.70 -15.29 -10.35
N HIS A 438 6.25 -15.08 -11.55
CA HIS A 438 5.42 -15.07 -12.75
C HIS A 438 4.77 -16.46 -12.91
N SER A 439 3.45 -16.47 -13.06
CA SER A 439 2.67 -17.68 -13.37
C SER A 439 2.71 -17.99 -14.85
#